data_AF-A0A5R2N533-F1
#
_entry.id   AF-A0A5R2N533-F1
#
_cell.length_a   1.000
_cell.length_b   1.000
_cell.length_c   1.000
_cell.angle_alpha   90.00
_cell.angle_beta   90.00
_cell.angle_gamma   90.00
#
_symmetry.space_group_name_H-M   'P 1'
#
loop_
_entity.id
_entity.type
_entity.pdbx_description
1 polymer ?
#
loop_
_entity_poly.entity_id
_entity_poly.type
_entity_poly.pdbx_seq_one_letter_code
_entity_poly.pdbx_strand_id
1 'polypeptide(L)'
;IDLINNTSSIGQQLTERLAQLRRPVERIMEIAHQIEGLTETSQEPGVQKVAVAQSGFLSSAASNILSAGTSLTIIFVLSLFLLASGTMFYEKIIQSFASLTEKKRALRVVYDVEREISHYLLTVTIINTGLGTVIGLGLWALGMPNPLVWGAAAALLNFLPYVGAMITLVLVAVIALIRFETVAYALLA
;
A
#
# COMPACT_ATOMS: atom_id res chain seq x y z
N ILE A 1 7.24 34.46 -30.36
CA ILE A 1 7.63 35.81 -29.87
C ILE A 1 6.49 36.46 -29.04
N ASP A 2 5.32 35.81 -28.93
CA ASP A 2 4.14 36.32 -28.19
C ASP A 2 4.18 36.23 -26.65
N LEU A 3 5.12 35.48 -26.05
CA LEU A 3 5.23 35.34 -24.59
C LEU A 3 5.78 36.61 -23.91
N ILE A 4 6.50 37.46 -24.65
CA ILE A 4 7.13 38.67 -24.10
C ILE A 4 6.13 39.84 -24.02
N ASN A 5 5.17 39.93 -24.96
CA ASN A 5 4.17 41.01 -24.98
C ASN A 5 3.07 40.87 -23.90
N ASN A 6 2.84 39.67 -23.35
CA ASN A 6 1.79 39.40 -22.36
C ASN A 6 2.23 39.57 -20.90
N THR A 7 3.49 39.91 -20.64
CA THR A 7 4.05 40.06 -19.29
C THR A 7 3.42 41.20 -18.49
N SER A 8 2.98 42.28 -19.16
CA SER A 8 2.33 43.44 -18.52
C SER A 8 0.91 43.14 -18.03
N SER A 9 0.12 42.37 -18.80
CA SER A 9 -1.25 42.01 -18.42
C SER A 9 -1.33 40.94 -17.32
N ILE A 10 -0.34 40.03 -17.25
CA ILE A 10 -0.21 39.05 -16.16
C ILE A 10 0.00 39.77 -14.81
N GLY A 11 0.81 40.84 -14.78
CA GLY A 11 1.03 41.63 -13.57
C GLY A 11 -0.25 42.31 -13.06
N GLN A 12 -1.06 42.86 -13.97
CA GLN A 12 -2.34 43.48 -13.61
C GLN A 12 -3.34 42.44 -13.10
N GLN A 13 -3.46 41.30 -13.78
CA GLN A 13 -4.37 40.21 -13.37
C GLN A 13 -3.95 39.58 -12.03
N LEU A 14 -2.66 39.40 -11.79
CA LEU A 14 -2.16 38.86 -10.52
C LEU A 14 -2.45 39.81 -9.36
N THR A 15 -2.32 41.12 -9.58
CA THR A 15 -2.62 42.14 -8.58
C THR A 15 -4.12 42.17 -8.23
N GLU A 16 -5.01 42.01 -9.22
CA GLU A 16 -6.45 41.91 -9.00
C GLU A 16 -6.85 40.62 -8.26
N ARG A 17 -6.24 39.47 -8.62
CA ARG A 17 -6.49 38.19 -7.93
C ARG A 17 -5.99 38.19 -6.49
N LEU A 18 -4.84 38.82 -6.24
CA LEU A 18 -4.29 39.01 -4.89
C LEU A 18 -5.14 39.99 -4.07
N ALA A 19 -5.74 41.02 -4.71
CA ALA A 19 -6.67 41.91 -4.04
C ALA A 19 -7.95 41.18 -3.57
N GLN A 20 -8.43 40.19 -4.34
CA GLN A 20 -9.58 39.36 -3.94
C GLN A 20 -9.27 38.41 -2.79
N LEU A 21 -8.01 37.97 -2.63
CA LEU A 21 -7.55 37.10 -1.54
C LEU A 21 -7.37 37.84 -0.20
N ARG A 22 -7.24 39.17 -0.20
CA ARG A 22 -7.12 39.96 1.04
C ARG A 22 -8.37 39.82 1.93
N ARG A 23 -9.57 39.83 1.34
CA ARG A 23 -10.84 39.77 2.09
C ARG A 23 -11.05 38.43 2.84
N PRO A 24 -10.77 37.27 2.25
CA PRO A 24 -10.75 36.00 2.98
C PRO A 24 -9.71 35.95 4.11
N VAL A 25 -8.49 36.44 3.86
CA VAL A 25 -7.39 36.40 4.84
C VAL A 25 -7.70 37.30 6.04
N GLU A 26 -8.25 38.49 5.81
CA GLU A 26 -8.73 39.38 6.89
C GLU A 26 -9.79 38.71 7.76
N ARG A 27 -10.76 38.01 7.15
CA ARG A 27 -11.77 37.24 7.90
C ARG A 27 -11.15 36.10 8.71
N ILE A 28 -10.15 35.41 8.18
CA ILE A 28 -9.47 34.33 8.92
C ILE A 28 -8.68 34.89 10.10
N MET A 29 -7.99 36.02 9.92
CA MET A 29 -7.27 36.69 11.01
C MET A 29 -8.22 37.23 12.07
N GLU A 30 -9.37 37.79 11.66
CA GLU A 30 -10.42 38.26 12.57
C GLU A 30 -11.03 37.09 13.36
N ILE A 31 -11.32 35.96 12.70
CA ILE A 31 -11.77 34.73 13.35
C ILE A 31 -10.71 34.18 14.30
N ALA A 32 -9.43 34.20 13.92
CA ALA A 32 -8.33 33.76 14.79
C ALA A 32 -8.23 34.63 16.05
N HIS A 33 -8.34 35.96 15.91
CA HIS A 33 -8.37 36.89 17.06
C HIS A 33 -9.64 36.75 17.91
N GLN A 34 -10.80 36.53 17.30
CA GLN A 34 -12.03 36.23 18.04
C GLN A 34 -11.89 34.90 18.80
N ILE A 35 -11.33 33.86 18.18
CA ILE A 35 -11.08 32.57 18.84
C ILE A 35 -10.08 32.73 19.99
N GLU A 36 -9.04 33.55 19.83
CA GLU A 36 -8.05 33.81 20.88
C GLU A 36 -8.67 34.60 22.06
N GLY A 37 -9.50 35.62 21.77
CA GLY A 37 -10.28 36.34 22.79
C GLY A 37 -11.37 35.50 23.46
N LEU A 38 -11.96 34.54 22.74
CA LEU A 38 -12.89 33.55 23.30
C LEU A 38 -12.17 32.46 24.11
N THR A 39 -10.89 32.21 23.82
CA THR A 39 -10.03 31.28 24.57
C THR A 39 -9.58 31.87 25.91
N GLU A 40 -9.49 33.20 26.03
CA GLU A 40 -9.18 33.85 27.32
C GLU A 40 -10.38 33.91 28.29
N THR A 41 -11.62 33.86 27.80
CA THR A 41 -12.83 33.93 28.66
C THR A 41 -13.48 32.56 28.96
N SER A 42 -13.02 31.48 28.34
CA SER A 42 -13.57 30.13 28.60
C SER A 42 -12.49 29.19 29.14
N GLN A 43 -12.25 29.25 30.45
CA GLN A 43 -11.69 28.12 31.19
C GLN A 43 -12.74 27.00 31.25
N GLU A 44 -12.83 26.18 30.20
CA GLU A 44 -13.40 24.84 30.28
C GLU A 44 -12.35 23.80 29.84
N PRO A 45 -12.09 22.76 30.66
CA PRO A 45 -11.08 21.74 30.41
C PRO A 45 -11.63 20.72 29.40
N GLY A 46 -11.37 20.91 28.10
CA GLY A 46 -11.87 19.94 27.12
C GLY A 46 -11.32 20.00 25.70
N VAL A 47 -10.44 20.94 25.34
CA VAL A 47 -9.92 21.01 23.97
C VAL A 47 -8.66 20.16 23.87
N GLN A 48 -8.86 18.88 23.52
CA GLN A 48 -7.81 17.97 23.11
C GLN A 48 -7.11 18.54 21.88
N LYS A 49 -5.98 19.22 22.11
CA LYS A 49 -5.04 19.59 21.05
C LYS A 49 -4.54 18.28 20.45
N VAL A 50 -5.08 17.90 19.29
CA VAL A 50 -4.44 16.90 18.42
C VAL A 50 -3.19 17.56 17.88
N ALA A 51 -2.17 17.62 18.72
CA ALA A 51 -0.80 17.79 18.28
C ALA A 51 -0.51 16.57 17.42
N VAL A 52 -0.57 16.77 16.11
CA VAL A 52 -0.07 15.84 15.10
C VAL A 52 1.39 15.60 15.44
N ALA A 53 1.65 14.54 16.19
CA ALA A 53 2.99 14.06 16.48
C ALA A 53 3.59 13.56 15.16
N GLN A 54 4.26 14.45 14.42
CA GLN A 54 5.13 14.07 13.30
C GLN A 54 6.22 13.06 13.72
N SER A 55 6.46 12.91 15.02
CA SER A 55 7.35 11.91 15.62
C SER A 55 6.71 10.53 15.81
N GLY A 56 5.39 10.38 15.62
CA GLY A 56 4.64 9.15 15.92
C GLY A 56 4.59 8.14 14.78
N PHE A 57 4.79 8.54 13.51
CA PHE A 57 4.73 7.61 12.36
C PHE A 57 5.94 6.69 12.30
N LEU A 58 7.16 7.20 12.52
CA LEU A 58 8.36 6.36 12.54
C LEU A 58 8.38 5.41 13.74
N SER A 59 7.97 5.88 14.92
CA SER A 59 7.89 5.02 16.12
C SER A 59 6.79 3.96 15.99
N SER A 60 5.62 4.33 15.43
CA SER A 60 4.53 3.39 15.16
C SER A 60 4.90 2.39 14.06
N ALA A 61 5.60 2.83 13.01
CA ALA A 61 6.11 1.94 11.97
C ALA A 61 7.13 0.95 12.53
N ALA A 62 8.06 1.41 13.38
CA ALA A 62 9.04 0.55 14.04
C ALA A 62 8.38 -0.47 14.98
N SER A 63 7.38 -0.07 15.77
CA SER A 63 6.62 -1.00 16.61
C SER A 63 5.80 -2.00 15.79
N ASN A 64 5.23 -1.57 14.66
CA ASN A 64 4.50 -2.44 13.74
C ASN A 64 5.40 -3.44 13.02
N ILE A 65 6.65 -3.08 12.72
CA ILE A 65 7.63 -4.01 12.13
C ILE A 65 8.03 -5.09 13.15
N LEU A 66 8.24 -4.72 14.42
CA LEU A 66 8.56 -5.68 15.48
C LEU A 66 7.40 -6.65 15.77
N SER A 67 6.16 -6.16 15.77
CA SER A 67 4.98 -7.00 15.92
C SER A 67 4.72 -7.88 14.69
N ALA A 68 4.98 -7.37 13.48
CA ALA A 68 4.94 -8.16 12.25
C ALA A 68 5.97 -9.31 12.27
N GLY A 69 7.17 -9.08 12.79
CA GLY A 69 8.19 -10.12 12.96
C GLY A 69 7.72 -11.26 13.85
N THR A 70 7.10 -10.94 15.00
CA THR A 70 6.54 -11.93 15.92
C THR A 70 5.41 -12.73 15.26
N SER A 71 4.49 -12.06 14.56
CA SER A 71 3.43 -12.71 13.79
C SER A 71 3.98 -13.63 12.70
N LEU A 72 5.02 -13.19 11.97
CA LEU A 72 5.69 -14.00 10.96
C LEU A 72 6.29 -15.27 11.58
N THR A 73 6.95 -15.15 12.74
CA THR A 73 7.53 -16.28 13.45
C THR A 73 6.44 -17.27 13.88
N ILE A 74 5.33 -16.79 14.46
CA ILE A 74 4.22 -17.65 14.87
C ILE A 74 3.62 -18.36 13.66
N ILE A 75 3.33 -17.63 12.57
CA ILE A 75 2.82 -18.20 11.31
C ILE A 75 3.78 -19.24 10.78
N PHE A 76 5.09 -18.96 10.78
CA PHE A 76 6.10 -19.87 10.29
C PHE A 76 6.16 -21.15 11.13
N VAL A 77 6.23 -21.04 12.46
CA VAL A 77 6.23 -22.19 13.37
C VAL A 77 4.94 -23.00 13.23
N LEU A 78 3.78 -22.35 13.19
CA LEU A 78 2.50 -23.02 13.01
C LEU A 78 2.43 -23.72 11.65
N SER A 79 2.94 -23.09 10.60
CA SER A 79 3.00 -23.68 9.27
C SER A 79 3.92 -24.89 9.23
N LEU A 80 5.07 -24.86 9.92
CA LEU A 80 5.93 -26.03 10.09
C LEU A 80 5.25 -27.14 10.88
N PHE A 81 4.52 -26.81 11.95
CA PHE A 81 3.76 -27.78 12.72
C PHE A 81 2.64 -28.42 11.89
N LEU A 82 1.91 -27.61 11.10
CA LEU A 82 0.88 -28.08 10.18
C LEU A 82 1.48 -29.01 9.12
N LEU A 83 2.62 -28.63 8.56
CA LEU A 83 3.32 -29.39 7.53
C LEU A 83 3.89 -30.70 8.09
N ALA A 84 4.44 -30.68 9.31
CA ALA A 84 4.90 -31.87 10.02
C ALA A 84 3.75 -32.79 10.44
N SER A 85 2.57 -32.23 10.73
CA SER A 85 1.35 -33.01 10.94
C SER A 85 0.83 -33.65 9.65
N GLY A 86 1.31 -33.20 8.49
CA GLY A 86 1.25 -33.86 7.18
C GLY A 86 -0.12 -34.40 6.81
N THR A 87 -0.32 -35.70 7.02
CA THR A 87 -1.54 -36.42 6.63
C THR A 87 -2.48 -36.68 7.79
N MET A 88 -2.06 -36.52 9.06
CA MET A 88 -2.83 -36.92 10.24
C MET A 88 -4.20 -36.23 10.32
N PHE A 89 -4.29 -34.97 9.89
CA PHE A 89 -5.55 -34.23 9.87
C PHE A 89 -6.50 -34.75 8.79
N TYR A 90 -5.99 -34.93 7.57
CA TYR A 90 -6.74 -35.51 6.46
C TYR A 90 -7.15 -36.95 6.74
N GLU A 91 -6.26 -37.76 7.31
CA GLU A 91 -6.53 -39.14 7.69
C GLU A 91 -7.64 -39.22 8.73
N LYS A 92 -7.66 -38.35 9.74
CA LYS A 92 -8.76 -38.32 10.73
C LYS A 92 -10.10 -37.92 10.11
N ILE A 93 -10.10 -36.93 9.22
CA ILE A 93 -11.31 -36.52 8.47
C ILE A 93 -11.79 -37.66 7.55
N ILE A 94 -10.87 -38.33 6.86
CA ILE A 94 -11.20 -39.46 5.99
C ILE A 94 -11.68 -40.66 6.83
N GLN A 95 -11.09 -40.89 8.00
CA GLN A 95 -11.47 -41.99 8.89
C GLN A 95 -12.86 -41.82 9.50
N SER A 96 -13.39 -40.59 9.62
CA SER A 96 -14.74 -40.35 10.15
C SER A 96 -15.87 -40.76 9.19
N PHE A 97 -15.57 -41.01 7.91
CA PHE A 97 -16.55 -41.57 6.98
C PHE A 97 -16.81 -43.05 7.27
N ALA A 98 -18.06 -43.50 7.15
CA ALA A 98 -18.47 -44.86 7.49
C ALA A 98 -18.11 -45.89 6.41
N SER A 99 -18.19 -45.50 5.13
CA SER A 99 -17.96 -46.42 4.00
C SER A 99 -16.58 -46.28 3.36
N LEU A 100 -15.95 -47.40 2.99
CA LEU A 100 -14.68 -47.41 2.24
C LEU A 100 -14.77 -46.67 0.90
N THR A 101 -15.95 -46.65 0.27
CA THR A 101 -16.18 -45.93 -0.98
C THR A 101 -16.12 -44.42 -0.78
N GLU A 102 -16.64 -43.91 0.34
CA GLU A 102 -16.59 -42.49 0.71
C GLU A 102 -15.16 -42.06 1.03
N LYS A 103 -14.40 -42.91 1.75
CA LYS A 103 -12.98 -42.68 2.07
C LYS A 103 -12.13 -42.53 0.80
N LYS A 104 -12.30 -43.44 -0.16
CA LYS A 104 -11.59 -43.37 -1.46
C LYS A 104 -11.96 -42.11 -2.25
N ARG A 105 -13.23 -41.70 -2.21
CA ARG A 105 -13.68 -40.48 -2.90
C ARG A 105 -13.09 -39.23 -2.27
N ALA A 106 -13.11 -39.13 -0.94
CA ALA A 106 -12.53 -37.99 -0.21
C ALA A 106 -11.01 -37.86 -0.48
N LEU A 107 -10.27 -38.97 -0.41
CA LEU A 107 -8.84 -38.98 -0.69
C LEU A 107 -8.52 -38.54 -2.13
N ARG A 108 -9.32 -38.98 -3.11
CA ARG A 108 -9.15 -38.56 -4.51
C ARG A 108 -9.32 -37.05 -4.67
N VAL A 109 -10.34 -36.46 -4.03
CA VAL A 109 -10.57 -35.01 -4.07
C VAL A 109 -9.38 -34.25 -3.49
N VAL A 110 -8.80 -34.72 -2.38
CA VAL A 110 -7.60 -34.08 -1.79
C VAL A 110 -6.43 -34.09 -2.78
N TYR A 111 -6.13 -35.24 -3.39
CA TYR A 111 -5.08 -35.34 -4.39
C TYR A 111 -5.35 -34.50 -5.65
N ASP A 112 -6.60 -34.43 -6.10
CA ASP A 112 -6.98 -33.60 -7.24
C ASP A 112 -6.75 -32.12 -6.94
N VAL A 113 -7.14 -31.65 -5.74
CA VAL A 113 -6.90 -30.28 -5.28
C VAL A 113 -5.39 -30.00 -5.14
N GLU A 114 -4.62 -30.90 -4.54
CA GLU A 114 -3.16 -30.74 -4.44
C GLU A 114 -2.51 -30.63 -5.82
N ARG A 115 -2.95 -31.45 -6.77
CA ARG A 115 -2.42 -31.45 -8.13
C ARG A 115 -2.76 -30.17 -8.89
N GLU A 116 -3.97 -29.66 -8.71
CA GLU A 116 -4.42 -28.41 -9.32
C GLU A 116 -3.63 -27.22 -8.74
N ILE A 117 -3.48 -27.17 -7.41
CA ILE A 117 -2.66 -26.14 -6.73
C ILE A 117 -1.21 -26.21 -7.22
N SER A 118 -0.64 -27.41 -7.31
CA SER A 118 0.73 -27.60 -7.79
C SER A 118 0.90 -27.11 -9.23
N HIS A 119 -0.07 -27.40 -10.13
CA HIS A 119 -0.02 -26.92 -11.52
C HIS A 119 -0.12 -25.39 -11.60
N TYR A 120 -1.02 -24.80 -10.82
CA TYR A 120 -1.17 -23.35 -10.75
C TYR A 120 0.12 -22.68 -10.26
N LEU A 121 0.67 -23.13 -9.13
CA LEU A 121 1.92 -22.58 -8.58
C LEU A 121 3.10 -22.73 -9.53
N LEU A 122 3.20 -23.87 -10.21
CA LEU A 122 4.22 -24.10 -11.24
C LEU A 122 4.05 -23.12 -12.41
N THR A 123 2.83 -22.95 -12.91
CA THR A 123 2.52 -22.03 -14.01
C THR A 123 2.88 -20.59 -13.66
N VAL A 124 2.45 -20.12 -12.48
CA VAL A 124 2.78 -18.79 -11.97
C VAL A 124 4.29 -18.61 -11.80
N THR A 125 4.99 -19.63 -11.30
CA THR A 125 6.45 -19.61 -11.14
C THR A 125 7.16 -19.46 -12.49
N ILE A 126 6.74 -20.20 -13.52
CA ILE A 126 7.32 -20.11 -14.86
C ILE A 126 7.10 -18.71 -15.44
N ILE A 127 5.88 -18.19 -15.36
CA ILE A 127 5.53 -16.84 -15.87
C ILE A 127 6.38 -15.78 -15.17
N ASN A 128 6.43 -15.79 -13.84
CA ASN A 128 7.18 -14.82 -13.05
C ASN A 128 8.69 -14.91 -13.25
N THR A 129 9.22 -16.13 -13.41
CA THR A 129 10.63 -16.33 -13.73
C THR A 129 10.97 -15.78 -15.11
N GLY A 130 10.11 -16.02 -16.10
CA GLY A 130 10.24 -15.43 -17.44
C GLY A 130 10.22 -13.91 -17.40
N LEU A 131 9.25 -13.32 -16.69
CA LEU A 131 9.14 -11.87 -16.49
C LEU A 131 10.40 -11.29 -15.83
N GLY A 132 10.84 -11.86 -14.71
CA GLY A 132 12.04 -11.43 -14.00
C GLY A 132 13.31 -11.56 -14.85
N THR A 133 13.39 -12.60 -15.69
CA THR A 133 14.49 -12.77 -16.64
C THR A 133 14.47 -11.67 -17.70
N VAL A 134 13.32 -11.37 -18.30
CA VAL A 134 13.18 -10.29 -19.30
C VAL A 134 13.55 -8.94 -18.70
N ILE A 135 13.06 -8.64 -17.49
CA ILE A 135 13.37 -7.40 -16.78
C ILE A 135 14.87 -7.33 -16.44
N GLY A 136 15.43 -8.40 -15.88
CA GLY A 136 16.85 -8.46 -15.55
C GLY A 136 17.76 -8.28 -16.77
N LEU A 137 17.43 -8.93 -17.90
CA LEU A 137 18.16 -8.75 -19.16
C LEU A 137 18.02 -7.33 -19.71
N GLY A 138 16.82 -6.74 -19.63
CA GLY A 138 16.59 -5.36 -20.03
C GLY A 138 17.42 -4.37 -19.20
N LEU A 139 17.45 -4.53 -17.88
CA LEU A 139 18.24 -3.70 -16.98
C LEU A 139 19.75 -3.90 -17.16
N TRP A 140 20.18 -5.13 -17.45
CA TRP A 140 21.57 -5.43 -17.78
C TRP A 140 21.99 -4.74 -19.09
N ALA A 141 21.15 -4.77 -20.12
CA ALA A 141 21.40 -4.08 -21.39
C ALA A 141 21.45 -2.54 -21.22
N LEU A 142 20.72 -1.99 -20.25
CA LEU A 142 20.75 -0.57 -19.90
C LEU A 142 21.94 -0.17 -19.00
N GLY A 143 22.81 -1.12 -18.63
CA GLY A 143 23.96 -0.86 -17.75
C GLY A 143 23.58 -0.57 -16.30
N MET A 144 22.40 -0.97 -15.85
CA MET A 144 21.95 -0.76 -14.48
C MET A 144 22.80 -1.57 -13.49
N PRO A 145 23.18 -1.02 -12.33
CA PRO A 145 23.80 -1.81 -11.26
C PRO A 145 22.84 -2.87 -10.71
N ASN A 146 23.37 -4.08 -10.47
CA ASN A 146 22.65 -5.22 -9.87
C ASN A 146 21.34 -5.62 -10.58
N PRO A 147 21.34 -5.85 -11.92
CA PRO A 147 20.11 -6.12 -12.68
C PRO A 147 19.42 -7.42 -12.25
N LEU A 148 20.18 -8.40 -11.76
CA LEU A 148 19.68 -9.65 -11.19
C LEU A 148 18.78 -9.41 -9.96
N VAL A 149 19.16 -8.48 -9.08
CA VAL A 149 18.38 -8.17 -7.86
C VAL A 149 17.02 -7.59 -8.24
N TRP A 150 17.00 -6.69 -9.23
CA TRP A 150 15.78 -6.05 -9.70
C TRP A 150 14.89 -6.99 -10.52
N GLY A 151 15.46 -7.85 -11.34
CA GLY A 151 14.72 -8.92 -12.02
C GLY A 151 14.09 -9.90 -11.03
N ALA A 152 14.83 -10.32 -10.00
CA ALA A 152 14.31 -11.18 -8.94
C ALA A 152 13.21 -10.49 -8.12
N ALA A 153 13.41 -9.22 -7.76
CA ALA A 153 12.40 -8.43 -7.07
C ALA A 153 11.11 -8.32 -7.91
N ALA A 154 11.23 -8.05 -9.21
CA ALA A 154 10.07 -7.99 -10.10
C ALA A 154 9.32 -9.33 -10.19
N ALA A 155 10.03 -10.46 -10.30
CA ALA A 155 9.43 -11.79 -10.29
C ALA A 155 8.69 -12.08 -8.97
N LEU A 156 9.29 -11.73 -7.83
CA LEU A 156 8.71 -11.94 -6.51
C LEU A 156 7.49 -11.04 -6.26
N LEU A 157 7.57 -9.75 -6.62
CA LEU A 157 6.46 -8.82 -6.46
C LEU A 157 5.27 -9.21 -7.35
N ASN A 158 5.53 -9.76 -8.54
CA ASN A 158 4.48 -10.20 -9.45
C ASN A 158 3.79 -11.50 -8.99
N PHE A 159 4.37 -12.21 -8.02
CA PHE A 159 3.73 -13.35 -7.36
C PHE A 159 2.53 -12.96 -6.48
N LEU A 160 2.44 -11.69 -6.04
CA LEU A 160 1.34 -11.19 -5.23
C LEU A 160 0.37 -10.36 -6.09
N PRO A 161 -0.78 -10.92 -6.54
CA PRO A 161 -1.70 -10.29 -7.50
C PRO A 161 -2.40 -8.99 -7.05
N TYR A 162 -2.03 -8.41 -5.92
CA TYR A 162 -2.56 -7.14 -5.41
C TYR A 162 -1.48 -6.10 -5.15
N VAL A 163 -0.21 -6.51 -5.13
CA VAL A 163 0.92 -5.59 -4.91
C VAL A 163 1.04 -4.61 -6.06
N GLY A 164 0.82 -5.05 -7.31
CA GLY A 164 0.80 -4.15 -8.47
C GLY A 164 -0.27 -3.07 -8.36
N ALA A 165 -1.50 -3.43 -7.96
CA ALA A 165 -2.59 -2.47 -7.74
C ALA A 165 -2.27 -1.49 -6.60
N MET A 166 -1.74 -2.00 -5.48
CA MET A 166 -1.31 -1.16 -4.35
C MET A 166 -0.19 -0.19 -4.73
N ILE A 167 0.83 -0.66 -5.46
CA ILE A 167 1.93 0.19 -5.95
C ILE A 167 1.38 1.27 -6.88
N THR A 168 0.46 0.90 -7.77
CA THR A 168 -0.17 1.84 -8.72
C THR A 168 -1.00 2.87 -7.97
N LEU A 169 -1.78 2.45 -6.97
CA LEU A 169 -2.56 3.34 -6.12
C LEU A 169 -1.67 4.33 -5.37
N VAL A 170 -0.56 3.86 -4.79
CA VAL A 170 0.42 4.73 -4.12
C VAL A 170 1.05 5.72 -5.11
N LEU A 171 1.45 5.25 -6.29
CA LEU A 171 2.00 6.10 -7.35
C LEU A 171 0.99 7.18 -7.78
N VAL A 172 -0.26 6.81 -8.03
CA VAL A 172 -1.33 7.73 -8.40
C VAL A 172 -1.58 8.75 -7.28
N ALA A 173 -1.63 8.32 -6.02
CA ALA A 173 -1.78 9.21 -4.88
C ALA A 173 -0.63 10.23 -4.77
N VAL A 174 0.62 9.78 -4.96
CA VAL A 174 1.80 10.67 -4.96
C VAL A 174 1.73 11.67 -6.11
N ILE A 175 1.42 11.21 -7.32
CA ILE A 175 1.28 12.08 -8.49
C ILE A 175 0.14 13.09 -8.28
N ALA A 176 -0.99 12.68 -7.71
CA ALA A 176 -2.11 13.54 -7.42
C ALA A 176 -1.76 14.63 -6.40
N LEU A 177 -1.01 14.30 -5.35
CA LEU A 177 -0.53 15.26 -4.35
C LEU A 177 0.45 16.28 -4.94
N ILE A 178 1.29 15.88 -5.89
CA ILE A 178 2.23 16.79 -6.57
C ILE A 178 1.49 17.71 -7.53
N ARG A 179 0.45 17.21 -8.20
CA ARG A 179 -0.22 17.92 -9.30
C ARG A 179 -1.41 18.79 -8.87
N PHE A 180 -2.05 18.49 -7.76
CA PHE A 180 -3.22 19.22 -7.27
C PHE A 180 -2.94 19.88 -5.92
N GLU A 181 -3.04 21.20 -5.86
CA GLU A 181 -2.84 21.99 -4.63
C GLU A 181 -3.96 21.78 -3.58
N THR A 182 -5.02 21.03 -3.91
CA THR A 182 -6.16 20.75 -3.03
C THR A 182 -6.30 19.25 -2.75
N VAL A 183 -6.08 18.87 -1.48
CA VAL A 183 -6.10 17.47 -0.97
C VAL A 183 -7.41 16.73 -1.26
N ALA A 184 -8.53 17.46 -1.38
CA ALA A 184 -9.85 16.87 -1.66
C ALA A 184 -9.94 16.18 -3.04
N TYR A 185 -9.20 16.64 -4.05
CA TYR A 185 -9.17 16.00 -5.37
C TYR A 185 -8.24 14.77 -5.42
N ALA A 186 -7.25 14.69 -4.54
CA ALA A 186 -6.31 13.57 -4.45
C ALA A 186 -6.90 12.33 -3.77
N LEU A 187 -7.99 12.46 -3.00
CA LEU A 187 -8.71 11.36 -2.36
C LEU A 187 -9.77 10.69 -3.26
N LEU A 188 -10.11 11.31 -4.39
CA LEU A 188 -11.08 10.78 -5.36
C LEU A 188 -10.44 10.01 -6.54
N ALA A 189 -9.10 9.99 -6.61
CA ALA A 189 -8.32 9.26 -7.62
C ALA A 189 -7.76 7.96 -7.02
#